data_AF-A0A1V3IAH7-F1
#
_entry.id   AF-A0A1V3IAH7-F1
#
_cell.length_a   1.000
_cell.length_b   1.000
_cell.length_c   1.000
_cell.angle_alpha   90.00
_cell.angle_beta   90.00
_cell.angle_gamma   90.00
#
_symmetry.space_group_name_H-M   'P 1'
#
loop_
_entity.id
_entity.type
_entity.pdbx_description
1 polymer ?
#
loop_
_entity_poly.entity_id
_entity_poly.type
_entity_poly.pdbx_seq_one_letter_code
_entity_poly.pdbx_strand_id
1 'polypeptide(L)' 'MSRSYKKTKIFGYTTASSDKLGKKINHHKFRQATRLALSTGKEPPHSLNAVYGIWDFPKDGKHYWRNATKRDMTK' A
#
# COMPACT_ATOMS: atom_id res chain seq x y z
N MET A 1 -17.23 -15.84 23.48
CA MET A 1 -16.12 -15.50 22.55
C MET A 1 -15.42 -14.25 23.06
N SER A 2 -14.12 -14.31 23.35
CA SER A 2 -13.33 -13.12 23.72
C SER A 2 -12.98 -12.29 22.48
N ARG A 3 -12.91 -10.97 22.62
CA ARG A 3 -12.52 -10.08 21.52
C ARG A 3 -11.02 -10.25 21.22
N SER A 4 -10.65 -10.19 19.94
CA SER A 4 -9.26 -10.18 19.51
C SER A 4 -8.68 -8.77 19.65
N TYR A 5 -7.52 -8.66 20.29
CA TYR A 5 -6.83 -7.39 20.49
C TYR A 5 -5.41 -7.45 19.91
N LYS A 6 -4.97 -6.34 19.33
CA LYS A 6 -3.56 -6.11 18.99
C LYS A 6 -2.71 -6.21 20.26
N LYS A 7 -1.49 -6.73 20.13
CA LYS A 7 -0.55 -6.84 21.26
C LYS A 7 0.31 -5.58 21.42
N THR A 8 0.57 -4.89 20.32
CA THR A 8 1.36 -3.66 20.28
C THR A 8 0.50 -2.47 19.87
N LYS A 9 0.74 -1.30 20.48
CA LYS A 9 0.04 -0.05 20.17
C LYS A 9 0.58 0.61 18.90
N ILE A 10 0.84 -0.17 17.86
CA ILE A 10 1.36 0.31 16.58
C ILE A 10 0.21 0.39 15.59
N PHE A 11 -0.01 1.58 15.04
CA PHE A 11 -1.09 1.90 14.11
C PHE A 11 -0.52 2.48 12.82
N GLY A 12 -1.26 2.36 11.72
CA GLY A 12 -0.92 3.07 10.48
C GLY A 12 -1.22 4.55 10.64
N TYR A 13 -0.49 5.42 9.94
CA TYR A 13 -0.84 6.84 9.84
C TYR A 13 -2.15 7.04 9.08
N THR A 14 -2.37 6.25 8.04
CA THR A 14 -3.61 6.29 7.26
C THR A 14 -4.65 5.32 7.80
N THR A 15 -5.91 5.61 7.51
CA THR A 15 -7.06 4.74 7.83
C THR A 15 -7.17 3.55 6.87
N ALA A 16 -6.32 3.48 5.83
CA ALA A 16 -6.34 2.40 4.86
C ALA A 16 -5.94 1.06 5.51
N SER A 17 -6.81 0.07 5.40
CA SER A 17 -6.57 -1.26 5.99
C SER A 17 -5.53 -2.07 5.21
N SER A 18 -5.31 -1.78 3.91
CA SER A 18 -4.44 -2.56 3.02
C SER A 18 -3.96 -1.79 1.79
N ASP A 19 -2.76 -2.11 1.31
CA ASP A 19 -2.21 -1.65 0.02
C ASP A 19 -2.68 -2.44 -1.19
N LYS A 20 -3.52 -3.46 -0.99
CA LYS A 20 -3.92 -4.37 -2.07
C LYS A 20 -4.49 -3.63 -3.28
N LEU A 21 -5.28 -2.58 -3.05
CA LEU A 21 -5.87 -1.78 -4.12
C LEU A 21 -4.81 -0.99 -4.90
N GLY A 22 -3.94 -0.26 -4.20
CA GLY A 22 -2.83 0.48 -4.83
C GLY A 22 -1.92 -0.44 -5.65
N LYS A 23 -1.50 -1.57 -5.07
CA LYS A 23 -0.72 -2.59 -5.78
C LYS A 23 -1.41 -3.10 -7.04
N LYS A 24 -2.72 -3.34 -6.99
CA LYS A 24 -3.49 -3.78 -8.16
C LYS A 24 -3.47 -2.74 -9.27
N ILE A 25 -3.75 -1.47 -8.94
CA ILE A 25 -3.79 -0.36 -9.91
C ILE A 25 -2.40 -0.11 -10.49
N ASN A 26 -1.38 -0.02 -9.64
CA ASN A 26 -0.01 0.31 -10.04
C ASN A 26 0.61 -0.79 -10.91
N HIS A 27 0.41 -2.06 -10.58
CA HIS A 27 0.84 -3.16 -11.46
C HIS A 27 0.06 -3.22 -12.77
N HIS A 28 -1.21 -2.81 -12.78
CA HIS A 28 -1.97 -2.72 -14.02
C HIS A 28 -1.43 -1.61 -14.93
N LYS A 29 -1.14 -0.42 -14.37
CA LYS A 29 -0.49 0.69 -15.09
C LYS A 29 0.87 0.27 -15.67
N PHE A 30 1.71 -0.40 -14.87
CA PHE A 30 3.01 -0.89 -15.33
C PHE A 30 2.86 -1.83 -16.53
N ARG A 31 1.96 -2.81 -16.46
CA ARG A 31 1.69 -3.71 -17.59
C ARG A 31 1.17 -2.98 -18.83
N GLN A 32 0.31 -1.98 -18.66
CA GLN A 32 -0.13 -1.16 -19.80
C GLN A 32 1.03 -0.40 -20.43
N ALA A 33 1.86 0.27 -19.62
CA ALA A 33 3.03 1.00 -20.09
C ALA A 33 4.00 0.09 -20.85
N THR A 34 4.27 -1.12 -20.33
CA THR A 34 5.09 -2.13 -21.01
C THR A 34 4.49 -2.54 -22.36
N ARG A 35 3.19 -2.83 -22.42
CA ARG A 35 2.52 -3.24 -23.68
C ARG A 35 2.57 -2.13 -24.73
N LEU A 36 2.37 -0.88 -24.31
CA LEU A 36 2.46 0.27 -25.20
C LEU A 36 3.89 0.48 -25.71
N ALA A 37 4.90 0.37 -24.84
CA ALA A 37 6.31 0.48 -25.24
C ALA A 37 6.67 -0.57 -26.29
N LEU A 38 6.34 -1.84 -26.03
CA LEU A 38 6.56 -2.93 -26.99
C LEU A 38 5.84 -2.68 -28.33
N SER A 39 4.59 -2.23 -28.30
CA SER A 39 3.81 -1.93 -29.51
C SER A 39 4.37 -0.76 -30.32
N THR A 40 5.10 0.16 -29.69
CA THR A 40 5.65 1.36 -30.34
C THR A 40 7.14 1.22 -30.64
N GLY A 41 7.73 0.03 -30.41
CA GLY A 41 9.16 -0.22 -30.59
C GLY A 41 10.06 0.50 -29.58
N LYS A 42 9.48 1.00 -28.48
CA LYS A 42 10.20 1.66 -27.39
C LYS A 42 10.62 0.65 -26.33
N GLU A 43 11.65 0.99 -25.59
CA GLU A 43 12.12 0.18 -24.48
C GLU A 43 11.10 0.20 -23.32
N PRO A 44 10.73 -0.97 -22.76
CA PRO A 44 9.78 -1.04 -21.65
C PRO A 44 10.38 -0.53 -20.34
N PRO A 45 9.55 -0.02 -19.41
CA PRO A 45 10.03 0.45 -18.12
C PRO A 45 10.72 -0.67 -17.35
N HIS A 46 11.98 -0.43 -16.95
CA HIS A 46 12.82 -1.43 -16.28
C HIS A 46 12.54 -1.57 -14.79
N SER A 47 12.02 -0.53 -14.16
CA SER A 47 11.69 -0.52 -12.73
C SER A 47 10.25 -0.10 -12.50
N LEU A 48 9.68 -0.60 -11.41
CA LEU A 48 8.34 -0.21 -10.96
C LEU A 48 8.26 1.30 -10.68
N ASN A 49 9.36 1.86 -10.15
CA ASN A 49 9.51 3.28 -9.83
C ASN A 49 9.45 4.19 -11.07
N ALA A 50 9.67 3.63 -12.27
CA ALA A 50 9.52 4.38 -13.52
C ALA A 50 8.04 4.70 -13.84
N VAL A 51 7.08 4.00 -13.22
CA VAL A 51 5.64 4.14 -13.51
C VAL A 51 4.85 4.66 -12.30
N TYR A 52 5.26 4.32 -11.09
CA TYR A 52 4.58 4.75 -9.86
C TYR A 52 5.56 4.85 -8.70
N GLY A 53 5.28 5.75 -7.75
CA GLY A 53 6.10 6.01 -6.58
C GLY A 53 5.54 5.44 -5.28
N ILE A 54 6.26 5.70 -4.19
CA ILE A 54 5.89 5.27 -2.83
C ILE A 54 4.56 5.93 -2.39
N TRP A 55 4.27 7.12 -2.89
CA TRP A 55 3.06 7.89 -2.57
C TRP A 55 1.80 7.40 -3.29
N ASP A 56 1.92 6.47 -4.25
CA ASP A 56 0.78 5.89 -4.97
C ASP A 56 0.10 4.74 -4.19
N PHE A 57 0.53 4.48 -2.96
CA PHE A 57 0.00 3.43 -2.10
C PHE A 57 -0.89 4.00 -0.99
N PRO A 58 -2.06 3.39 -0.72
CA PRO A 58 -3.01 3.95 0.24
C PRO A 58 -2.61 3.75 1.70
N LYS A 59 -1.81 2.73 2.05
CA LYS A 59 -1.15 2.72 3.36
C LYS A 59 0.06 3.60 3.33
N ASP A 60 0.25 4.22 4.47
CA ASP A 60 1.48 4.90 4.82
C ASP A 60 2.09 4.23 6.06
N GLY A 61 3.19 4.81 6.55
CA GLY A 61 3.98 4.35 7.69
C GLY A 61 3.19 4.09 8.97
N LYS A 62 3.93 3.73 10.01
CA LYS A 62 3.35 3.33 11.29
C LYS A 62 3.82 4.27 12.40
N HIS A 63 2.96 4.50 13.37
CA HIS A 63 3.31 5.17 14.62
C HIS A 63 2.96 4.33 15.83
N TYR A 64 3.68 4.58 16.91
CA TYR A 64 3.34 4.09 18.22
C TYR A 64 2.39 5.07 18.92
N TRP A 65 1.23 4.60 19.35
CA TRP A 65 0.25 5.39 20.08
C TRP A 65 0.23 5.01 21.56
N ARG A 66 1.03 5.70 22.37
CA ARG A 66 1.19 5.42 23.81
C ARG A 66 -0.13 5.33 24.58
N ASN A 67 -1.07 6.24 24.27
CA ASN A 67 -2.31 6.40 25.00
C ASN A 67 -3.49 5.57 24.44
N ALA A 68 -3.25 4.67 23.48
CA ALA A 68 -4.32 3.84 22.94
C ALA A 68 -5.00 3.01 24.04
N THR A 69 -6.33 3.02 24.06
CA THR A 69 -7.15 2.30 25.03
C THR A 69 -7.37 0.85 24.59
N LYS A 70 -7.88 -0.01 25.49
CA LYS A 70 -8.25 -1.40 25.11
C LYS A 70 -9.25 -1.45 23.96
N ARG A 71 -10.14 -0.46 23.82
CA ARG A 71 -11.13 -0.42 22.72
C ARG A 71 -10.43 -0.17 21.38
N ASP A 72 -9.49 0.76 21.33
CA ASP A 72 -8.74 1.12 20.11
C ASP A 72 -7.85 -0.04 19.62
N MET A 73 -7.46 -0.92 20.54
CA MET A 73 -6.66 -2.11 20.24
C MET A 73 -7.49 -3.27 19.66
N THR A 74 -8.81 -3.15 19.56
CA THR A 74 -9.66 -4.19 18.95
C THR A 74 -9.34 -4.30 17.45
N LYS A 75 -9.28 -5.53 16.94
CA LYS A 75 -8.99 -5.79 15.52
C LYS A 75 -10.25 -5.72 14.66
#